data_AF-A0A9N8DA14-F1
#
_entry.id   AF-A0A9N8DA14-F1
#
_cell.length_a   1.000
_cell.length_b   1.000
_cell.length_c   1.000
_cell.angle_alpha   90.00
_cell.angle_beta   90.00
_cell.angle_gamma   90.00
#
_symmetry.space_group_name_H-M   'P 1'
#
loop_
_entity.id
_entity.type
_entity.pdbx_description
1 polymer ?
#
loop_
_entity_poly.entity_id
_entity_poly.type
_entity_poly.pdbx_seq_one_letter_code
_entity_poly.pdbx_strand_id
1 'polypeptide(L)'
;MPRRKLRLKLKPITTPSSSNDQVSDPQSQAPPSTPGRRTRRSGNGQSHSLVELETMIQEKHLTYPGWDDDVREFRALHERYYGHPQQGENSSFSHQDTILGDWVLASRLQGMQHKQQAYVGDRSHSYVKALDALVVHLSYPGWPQDFQLALQSHYQHDNDSNRQKALFRMQQRQAVFKGDRSHPRLVELDQIATSLTYPGHARDFRQCEQLHFEYTDDYIGNNVLTRQFQSLRNRQAHWDGTLACKELESLRSQLTYDGWQEDIHTAMEAHLQPCSILESSGHVMDSTTALHHVQHKQSVLADRDRSHPRLVALDQLLLQLEPDYLTNTPQCQQLVQELEQVHLRYSTDDWVGNAIYERLLQALRRHLKAQTPNGSMPSTPCKNGIFVEKKANNKIGSPSSIVTASTISASWSRDSDDICEDDTIMDDGTQQTGNLRLLTSSS
;
A
#
# COMPACT_ATOMS: atom_id res chain seq x y z
N MET A 1 -23.82 13.34 9.23
CA MET A 1 -24.44 12.19 9.94
C MET A 1 -23.67 11.92 11.23
N PRO A 2 -24.27 12.01 12.43
CA PRO A 2 -23.55 11.76 13.68
C PRO A 2 -23.29 10.26 13.87
N ARG A 3 -22.03 9.83 13.91
CA ARG A 3 -21.63 8.45 14.26
C ARG A 3 -22.08 8.15 15.69
N ARG A 4 -23.14 7.34 15.86
CA ARG A 4 -23.59 6.83 17.17
C ARG A 4 -22.48 5.96 17.78
N LYS A 5 -21.89 6.43 18.88
CA LYS A 5 -20.93 5.63 19.67
C LYS A 5 -21.69 4.46 20.32
N LEU A 6 -21.40 3.24 19.88
CA LEU A 6 -21.88 2.01 20.52
C LEU A 6 -21.26 1.92 21.92
N ARG A 7 -22.02 2.30 22.94
CA ARG A 7 -21.64 2.14 24.34
C ARG A 7 -22.07 0.74 24.78
N LEU A 8 -21.26 -0.27 24.47
CA LEU A 8 -21.47 -1.64 24.97
C LEU A 8 -21.39 -1.61 26.51
N LYS A 9 -22.52 -1.85 27.18
CA LYS A 9 -22.54 -2.07 28.63
C LYS A 9 -21.95 -3.45 28.91
N LEU A 10 -20.67 -3.50 29.25
CA LEU A 10 -20.04 -4.70 29.78
C LEU A 10 -20.77 -5.09 31.07
N LYS A 11 -21.44 -6.24 31.09
CA LYS A 11 -21.93 -6.83 32.33
C LYS A 11 -20.72 -7.27 33.17
N PRO A 12 -20.75 -7.08 34.50
CA PRO A 12 -19.69 -7.55 35.38
C PRO A 12 -19.55 -9.07 35.26
N ILE A 13 -18.30 -9.53 35.14
CA ILE A 13 -17.94 -10.94 35.03
C ILE A 13 -18.14 -11.57 36.41
N THR A 14 -19.20 -12.36 36.57
CA THR A 14 -19.39 -13.21 37.74
C THR A 14 -18.53 -14.46 37.58
N THR A 15 -17.47 -14.60 38.36
CA THR A 15 -16.65 -15.82 38.40
C THR A 15 -17.44 -16.95 39.07
N PRO A 16 -17.66 -18.10 38.43
CA PRO A 16 -18.26 -19.24 39.10
C PRO A 16 -17.23 -19.93 40.01
N SER A 17 -17.65 -20.15 41.26
CA SER A 17 -16.95 -20.94 42.27
C SER A 17 -16.75 -22.37 41.77
N SER A 18 -15.50 -22.84 41.81
CA SER A 18 -15.11 -24.18 41.39
C SER A 18 -15.47 -25.19 42.48
N SER A 19 -16.39 -26.11 42.16
CA SER A 19 -16.62 -27.35 42.91
C SER A 19 -16.14 -28.51 42.06
N ASN A 20 -15.15 -29.24 42.59
CA ASN A 20 -14.64 -30.49 42.07
C ASN A 20 -15.74 -31.55 42.04
N ASP A 21 -15.99 -32.14 40.88
CA ASP A 21 -16.53 -33.51 40.79
C ASP A 21 -15.92 -34.22 39.57
N GLN A 22 -15.34 -35.39 39.86
CA GLN A 22 -14.83 -36.36 38.89
C GLN A 22 -16.00 -37.03 38.17
N VAL A 23 -16.03 -37.00 36.84
CA VAL A 23 -16.83 -37.92 36.03
C VAL A 23 -16.05 -38.32 34.76
N SER A 24 -16.15 -39.61 34.47
CA SER A 24 -15.43 -40.45 33.51
C SER A 24 -15.58 -40.08 32.02
N ASP A 25 -14.53 -40.44 31.27
CA ASP A 25 -14.43 -40.46 29.80
C ASP A 25 -15.58 -41.19 29.09
N PRO A 26 -16.00 -40.67 27.93
CA PRO A 26 -16.25 -41.52 26.78
C PRO A 26 -15.44 -41.09 25.55
N GLN A 27 -14.68 -42.03 25.00
CA GLN A 27 -14.08 -41.94 23.67
C GLN A 27 -15.16 -41.71 22.61
N SER A 28 -15.13 -40.54 21.96
CA SER A 28 -15.88 -40.28 20.73
C SER A 28 -14.90 -40.15 19.57
N GLN A 29 -14.85 -41.18 18.73
CA GLN A 29 -14.10 -41.19 17.48
C GLN A 29 -14.73 -40.18 16.50
N ALA A 30 -13.93 -39.21 16.04
CA ALA A 30 -14.31 -38.33 14.93
C ALA A 30 -14.04 -39.04 13.58
N PRO A 31 -14.95 -38.95 12.60
CA PRO A 31 -14.70 -39.50 11.27
C PRO A 31 -13.71 -38.62 10.48
N PRO A 32 -12.91 -39.21 9.57
CA PRO A 32 -11.95 -38.47 8.76
C PRO A 32 -12.66 -37.57 7.75
N SER A 33 -12.35 -36.28 7.79
CA SER A 33 -12.77 -35.29 6.81
C SER A 33 -11.97 -35.46 5.50
N THR A 34 -12.57 -36.14 4.53
CA THR A 34 -12.06 -36.23 3.16
C THR A 34 -12.30 -34.90 2.43
N PRO A 35 -11.32 -34.31 1.72
CA PRO A 35 -11.54 -33.10 0.93
C PRO A 35 -12.40 -33.44 -0.30
N GLY A 36 -13.69 -33.13 -0.20
CA GLY A 36 -14.67 -33.34 -1.25
C GLY A 36 -14.38 -32.48 -2.49
N ARG A 37 -14.27 -33.16 -3.63
CA ARG A 37 -14.15 -32.61 -4.98
C ARG A 37 -15.35 -31.68 -5.25
N ARG A 38 -15.12 -30.35 -5.26
CA ARG A 38 -16.14 -29.34 -5.60
C ARG A 38 -16.67 -29.59 -7.01
N THR A 39 -17.87 -30.15 -7.11
CA THR A 39 -18.63 -30.23 -8.36
C THR A 39 -18.99 -28.81 -8.79
N ARG A 40 -18.66 -28.46 -10.05
CA ARG A 40 -19.08 -27.21 -10.69
C ARG A 40 -20.60 -27.19 -10.79
N ARG A 41 -21.25 -26.61 -9.79
CA ARG A 41 -22.69 -26.35 -9.79
C ARG A 41 -22.92 -25.10 -10.63
N SER A 42 -23.22 -25.31 -11.91
CA SER A 42 -23.78 -24.29 -12.78
C SER A 42 -25.27 -24.17 -12.43
N GLY A 43 -25.67 -23.06 -11.79
CA GLY A 43 -27.07 -22.85 -11.45
C GLY A 43 -27.25 -21.64 -10.53
N ASN A 44 -27.81 -20.58 -11.11
CA ASN A 44 -28.17 -19.29 -10.51
C ASN A 44 -27.02 -18.57 -9.82
N GLY A 45 -26.49 -17.52 -10.45
CA GLY A 45 -25.40 -16.66 -9.95
C GLY A 45 -25.73 -15.84 -8.69
N GLN A 46 -26.54 -16.37 -7.77
CA GLN A 46 -26.70 -15.81 -6.44
C GLN A 46 -25.46 -16.16 -5.61
N SER A 47 -24.83 -15.14 -5.03
CA SER A 47 -23.72 -15.36 -4.09
C SER A 47 -24.23 -16.15 -2.88
N HIS A 48 -23.51 -17.20 -2.49
CA HIS A 48 -23.85 -18.05 -1.32
C HIS A 48 -24.05 -17.21 -0.05
N SER A 49 -23.25 -16.15 0.11
CA SER A 49 -23.30 -15.25 1.26
C SER A 49 -24.63 -14.49 1.36
N LEU A 50 -25.28 -14.16 0.23
CA LEU A 50 -26.59 -13.52 0.26
C LEU A 50 -27.67 -14.49 0.72
N VAL A 51 -27.65 -15.73 0.22
CA VAL A 51 -28.61 -16.77 0.64
C VAL A 51 -28.49 -17.01 2.15
N GLU A 52 -27.26 -17.15 2.65
CA GLU A 52 -26.99 -17.34 4.07
C GLU A 52 -27.47 -16.15 4.92
N LEU A 53 -27.24 -14.91 4.46
CA LEU A 53 -27.75 -13.72 5.14
C LEU A 53 -29.29 -13.70 5.22
N GLU A 54 -29.97 -13.97 4.11
CA GLU A 54 -31.44 -14.00 4.08
C GLU A 54 -31.99 -15.09 4.98
N THR A 55 -31.33 -16.25 5.07
CA THR A 55 -31.66 -17.29 6.06
C THR A 55 -31.53 -16.75 7.49
N MET A 56 -30.41 -16.10 7.84
CA MET A 56 -30.23 -15.51 9.18
C MET A 56 -31.30 -14.46 9.54
N ILE A 57 -31.75 -13.67 8.55
CA ILE A 57 -32.83 -12.68 8.74
C ILE A 57 -34.17 -13.37 8.94
N GLN A 58 -34.50 -14.35 8.09
CA GLN A 58 -35.76 -15.11 8.15
C GLN A 58 -35.91 -15.86 9.48
N GLU A 59 -34.82 -16.44 9.97
CA GLU A 59 -34.77 -17.16 11.25
C GLU A 59 -34.68 -16.23 12.47
N LYS A 60 -34.66 -14.90 12.27
CA LYS A 60 -34.51 -13.88 13.33
C LYS A 60 -33.26 -14.07 14.19
N HIS A 61 -32.18 -14.59 13.59
CA HIS A 61 -30.92 -14.81 14.30
C HIS A 61 -30.16 -13.51 14.58
N LEU A 62 -30.45 -12.42 13.85
CA LEU A 62 -29.86 -11.11 14.08
C LEU A 62 -30.69 -10.28 15.06
N THR A 63 -30.08 -9.92 16.19
CA THR A 63 -30.72 -9.17 17.29
C THR A 63 -29.85 -8.05 17.86
N TYR A 64 -28.61 -7.88 17.39
CA TYR A 64 -27.72 -6.82 17.86
C TYR A 64 -28.14 -5.42 17.35
N PRO A 65 -28.08 -4.35 18.16
CA PRO A 65 -28.46 -3.01 17.73
C PRO A 65 -27.71 -2.55 16.47
N GLY A 66 -28.43 -2.09 15.45
CA GLY A 66 -27.87 -1.64 14.17
C GLY A 66 -27.63 -2.74 13.14
N TRP A 67 -28.09 -3.98 13.38
CA TRP A 67 -28.00 -5.06 12.40
C TRP A 67 -28.69 -4.75 11.07
N ASP A 68 -29.73 -3.92 11.09
CA ASP A 68 -30.48 -3.48 9.92
C ASP A 68 -29.66 -2.57 9.00
N ASP A 69 -28.82 -1.70 9.57
CA ASP A 69 -27.87 -0.89 8.80
C ASP A 69 -26.78 -1.77 8.17
N ASP A 70 -26.27 -2.77 8.90
CA ASP A 70 -25.30 -3.74 8.38
C ASP A 70 -25.89 -4.59 7.23
N VAL A 71 -27.15 -5.02 7.33
CA VAL A 71 -27.88 -5.71 6.24
C VAL A 71 -28.04 -4.79 5.02
N ARG A 72 -28.37 -3.51 5.23
CA ARG A 72 -28.52 -2.54 4.14
C ARG A 72 -27.19 -2.34 3.41
N GLU A 73 -26.09 -2.18 4.16
CA GLU A 73 -24.74 -2.07 3.60
C GLU A 73 -24.35 -3.34 2.84
N PHE A 74 -24.62 -4.51 3.39
CA PHE A 74 -24.37 -5.79 2.73
C PHE A 74 -25.11 -5.89 1.39
N ARG A 75 -26.40 -5.56 1.36
CA ARG A 75 -27.20 -5.58 0.13
C ARG A 75 -26.70 -4.57 -0.89
N ALA A 76 -26.29 -3.38 -0.46
CA ALA A 76 -25.69 -2.39 -1.35
C ALA A 76 -24.36 -2.88 -1.96
N LEU A 77 -23.52 -3.57 -1.18
CA LEU A 77 -22.30 -4.22 -1.69
C LEU A 77 -22.65 -5.33 -2.68
N HIS A 78 -23.62 -6.19 -2.35
CA HIS A 78 -24.07 -7.24 -3.26
C HIS A 78 -24.57 -6.67 -4.58
N GLU A 79 -25.41 -5.63 -4.54
CA GLU A 79 -25.90 -4.94 -5.74
C GLU A 79 -24.75 -4.32 -6.55
N ARG A 80 -23.75 -3.73 -5.89
CA ARG A 80 -22.56 -3.19 -6.56
C ARG A 80 -21.78 -4.26 -7.33
N TYR A 81 -21.64 -5.46 -6.77
CA TYR A 81 -20.85 -6.53 -7.40
C TYR A 81 -21.67 -7.42 -8.36
N TYR A 82 -22.99 -7.55 -8.18
CA TYR A 82 -23.83 -8.51 -8.90
C TYR A 82 -25.12 -7.92 -9.51
N GLY A 83 -25.48 -6.68 -9.15
CA GLY A 83 -26.77 -6.05 -9.44
C GLY A 83 -26.85 -5.25 -10.73
N HIS A 84 -25.75 -5.05 -11.46
CA HIS A 84 -25.79 -4.44 -12.78
C HIS A 84 -25.86 -5.51 -13.89
N PRO A 85 -27.06 -5.88 -14.36
CA PRO A 85 -27.18 -6.58 -15.63
C PRO A 85 -26.68 -5.65 -16.73
N GLN A 86 -25.64 -6.11 -17.41
CA GLN A 86 -24.98 -5.42 -18.51
C GLN A 86 -26.01 -4.91 -19.53
N GLN A 87 -26.21 -3.60 -19.60
CA GLN A 87 -26.95 -2.99 -20.72
C GLN A 87 -26.03 -2.69 -21.94
N GLY A 88 -24.80 -3.22 -21.96
CA GLY A 88 -23.89 -3.13 -23.11
C GLY A 88 -23.11 -4.43 -23.29
N GLU A 89 -23.21 -5.03 -24.47
CA GLU A 89 -22.70 -6.37 -24.85
C GLU A 89 -21.17 -6.57 -24.74
N ASN A 90 -20.40 -5.60 -24.24
CA ASN A 90 -18.94 -5.65 -24.23
C ASN A 90 -18.29 -5.59 -22.83
N SER A 91 -19.06 -5.50 -21.75
CA SER A 91 -18.48 -5.47 -20.39
C SER A 91 -18.20 -6.89 -19.89
N SER A 92 -17.14 -7.53 -20.37
CA SER A 92 -16.64 -8.79 -19.78
C SER A 92 -16.20 -8.52 -18.33
N PHE A 93 -17.11 -8.74 -17.37
CA PHE A 93 -16.77 -8.67 -15.95
C PHE A 93 -15.66 -9.68 -15.71
N SER A 94 -14.54 -9.22 -15.18
CA SER A 94 -13.40 -10.10 -15.03
C SER A 94 -13.76 -11.16 -13.99
N HIS A 95 -13.34 -12.40 -14.21
CA HIS A 95 -13.48 -13.46 -13.21
C HIS A 95 -12.91 -13.04 -11.83
N GLN A 96 -11.96 -12.10 -11.82
CA GLN A 96 -11.36 -11.55 -10.61
C GLN A 96 -12.34 -10.69 -9.80
N ASP A 97 -13.21 -9.93 -10.47
CA ASP A 97 -14.19 -9.08 -9.79
C ASP A 97 -15.27 -9.92 -9.08
N THR A 98 -15.66 -11.06 -9.65
CA THR A 98 -16.56 -12.02 -9.00
C THR A 98 -15.91 -12.64 -7.75
N ILE A 99 -14.62 -13.02 -7.84
CA ILE A 99 -13.88 -13.57 -6.69
C ILE A 99 -13.77 -12.52 -5.58
N LEU A 100 -13.48 -11.28 -5.94
CA LEU A 100 -13.39 -10.17 -4.98
C LEU A 100 -14.74 -9.91 -4.33
N GLY A 101 -15.83 -9.85 -5.11
CA GLY A 101 -17.19 -9.69 -4.60
C GLY A 101 -17.58 -10.77 -3.61
N ASP A 102 -17.34 -12.04 -3.93
CA ASP A 102 -17.63 -13.16 -3.03
C ASP A 102 -16.82 -13.07 -1.73
N TRP A 103 -15.53 -12.71 -1.81
CA TRP A 103 -14.67 -12.54 -0.64
C TRP A 103 -15.13 -11.38 0.26
N VAL A 104 -15.47 -10.23 -0.32
CA VAL A 104 -15.97 -9.06 0.42
C VAL A 104 -17.29 -9.40 1.12
N LEU A 105 -18.22 -10.03 0.42
CA LEU A 105 -19.51 -10.42 0.99
C LEU A 105 -19.36 -11.49 2.08
N ALA A 106 -18.54 -12.53 1.86
CA ALA A 106 -18.28 -13.54 2.88
C ALA A 106 -17.66 -12.91 4.15
N SER A 107 -16.71 -12.00 3.98
CA SER A 107 -16.09 -11.27 5.08
C SER A 107 -17.13 -10.41 5.83
N ARG A 108 -18.01 -9.71 5.09
CA ARG A 108 -19.10 -8.91 5.66
C ARG A 108 -20.09 -9.76 6.45
N LEU A 109 -20.46 -10.93 5.95
CA LEU A 109 -21.35 -11.84 6.68
C LEU A 109 -20.69 -12.33 7.99
N GLN A 110 -19.42 -12.71 7.93
CA GLN A 110 -18.69 -13.23 9.08
C GLN A 110 -18.64 -12.22 10.25
N GLY A 111 -18.38 -10.94 10.00
CA GLY A 111 -18.39 -9.96 11.10
C GLY A 111 -19.79 -9.65 11.62
N MET A 112 -20.86 -9.81 10.83
CA MET A 112 -22.23 -9.75 11.36
C MET A 112 -22.51 -10.92 12.29
N GLN A 113 -22.02 -12.13 11.95
CA GLN A 113 -22.08 -13.30 12.82
C GLN A 113 -21.29 -13.06 14.12
N HIS A 114 -20.07 -12.48 14.05
CA HIS A 114 -19.29 -12.13 15.25
C HIS A 114 -19.98 -11.07 16.12
N LYS A 115 -20.58 -10.03 15.52
CA LYS A 115 -21.37 -9.01 16.25
C LYS A 115 -22.56 -9.66 16.96
N GLN A 116 -23.25 -10.57 16.29
CA GLN A 116 -24.37 -11.31 16.84
C GLN A 116 -23.95 -12.20 18.02
N GLN A 117 -22.87 -12.98 17.85
CA GLN A 117 -22.28 -13.79 18.93
C GLN A 117 -21.93 -12.93 20.14
N ALA A 118 -21.23 -11.82 19.93
CA ALA A 118 -20.87 -10.90 21.01
C ALA A 118 -22.10 -10.31 21.71
N TYR A 119 -23.17 -9.99 20.97
CA TYR A 119 -24.40 -9.43 21.53
C TYR A 119 -25.15 -10.42 22.43
N VAL A 120 -25.20 -11.70 22.06
CA VAL A 120 -25.78 -12.75 22.92
C VAL A 120 -24.86 -13.13 24.09
N GLY A 121 -23.68 -12.51 24.18
CA GLY A 121 -22.69 -12.76 25.21
C GLY A 121 -21.77 -13.95 24.92
N ASP A 122 -21.81 -14.49 23.71
CA ASP A 122 -20.86 -15.52 23.28
C ASP A 122 -19.49 -14.89 23.03
N ARG A 123 -18.51 -15.32 23.83
CA ARG A 123 -17.09 -14.95 23.73
C ARG A 123 -16.23 -16.17 23.38
N SER A 124 -16.83 -17.20 22.77
CA SER A 124 -16.18 -18.47 22.48
C SER A 124 -15.09 -18.38 21.39
N HIS A 125 -15.18 -17.37 20.53
CA HIS A 125 -14.23 -17.13 19.44
C HIS A 125 -12.79 -17.01 19.97
N SER A 126 -11.85 -17.75 19.37
CA SER A 126 -10.45 -17.87 19.82
C SER A 126 -9.76 -16.52 20.04
N TYR A 127 -9.92 -15.60 19.09
CA TYR A 127 -9.40 -14.24 19.18
C TYR A 127 -9.95 -13.45 20.38
N VAL A 128 -11.26 -13.52 20.65
CA VAL A 128 -11.87 -12.82 21.79
C VAL A 128 -11.39 -13.42 23.10
N LYS A 129 -11.28 -14.75 23.19
CA LYS A 129 -10.66 -15.43 24.35
C LYS A 129 -9.23 -14.96 24.58
N ALA A 130 -8.44 -14.82 23.52
CA ALA A 130 -7.06 -14.32 23.63
C ALA A 130 -7.03 -12.87 24.14
N LEU A 131 -7.92 -12.01 23.66
CA LEU A 131 -8.07 -10.64 24.16
C LEU A 131 -8.49 -10.62 25.64
N ASP A 132 -9.46 -11.44 26.04
CA ASP A 132 -9.93 -11.51 27.44
C ASP A 132 -8.84 -12.00 28.39
N ALA A 133 -8.09 -13.02 27.98
CA ALA A 133 -6.95 -13.51 28.73
C ALA A 133 -5.88 -12.42 28.89
N LEU A 134 -5.67 -11.60 27.84
CA LEU A 134 -4.68 -10.52 27.88
C LEU A 134 -5.09 -9.40 28.84
N VAL A 135 -6.37 -9.01 28.89
CA VAL A 135 -6.89 -7.89 29.71
C VAL A 135 -6.47 -7.97 31.17
N VAL A 136 -6.46 -9.17 31.75
CA VAL A 136 -6.08 -9.39 33.16
C VAL A 136 -4.63 -8.94 33.45
N HIS A 137 -3.79 -8.88 32.43
CA HIS A 137 -2.37 -8.55 32.53
C HIS A 137 -2.03 -7.14 32.00
N LEU A 138 -3.03 -6.39 31.50
CA LEU A 138 -2.82 -5.07 30.93
C LEU A 138 -2.82 -3.98 32.02
N SER A 139 -1.77 -3.17 32.01
CA SER A 139 -1.53 -2.09 32.95
C SER A 139 -1.01 -0.81 32.29
N TYR A 140 -0.73 -0.83 30.98
CA TYR A 140 -0.18 0.33 30.29
C TYR A 140 -1.23 1.43 30.03
N PRO A 141 -0.91 2.73 30.16
CA PRO A 141 -1.85 3.82 29.89
C PRO A 141 -2.45 3.73 28.48
N GLY A 142 -3.78 3.81 28.37
CA GLY A 142 -4.50 3.74 27.09
C GLY A 142 -4.89 2.33 26.64
N TRP A 143 -4.51 1.26 27.37
CA TRP A 143 -4.92 -0.10 27.03
C TRP A 143 -6.44 -0.30 26.85
N PRO A 144 -7.35 0.38 27.59
CA PRO A 144 -8.79 0.19 27.37
C PRO A 144 -9.24 0.61 25.98
N GLN A 145 -8.61 1.65 25.41
CA GLN A 145 -8.90 2.12 24.06
C GLN A 145 -8.34 1.14 23.02
N ASP A 146 -7.12 0.64 23.23
CA ASP A 146 -6.52 -0.38 22.35
C ASP A 146 -7.35 -1.67 22.33
N PHE A 147 -7.82 -2.12 23.50
CA PHE A 147 -8.73 -3.27 23.62
C PHE A 147 -10.03 -3.04 22.86
N GLN A 148 -10.63 -1.85 23.00
CA GLN A 148 -11.85 -1.49 22.26
C GLN A 148 -11.61 -1.48 20.75
N LEU A 149 -10.48 -0.94 20.28
CA LEU A 149 -10.09 -0.96 18.87
C LEU A 149 -9.87 -2.39 18.36
N ALA A 150 -9.19 -3.24 19.14
CA ALA A 150 -8.95 -4.64 18.82
C ALA A 150 -10.26 -5.44 18.74
N LEU A 151 -11.21 -5.15 19.62
CA LEU A 151 -12.53 -5.76 19.62
C LEU A 151 -13.40 -5.25 18.46
N GLN A 152 -13.35 -3.95 18.19
CA GLN A 152 -14.03 -3.34 17.05
C GLN A 152 -13.53 -3.90 15.72
N SER A 153 -12.21 -4.05 15.58
CA SER A 153 -11.56 -4.70 14.43
C SER A 153 -12.13 -6.09 14.18
N HIS A 154 -12.24 -6.92 15.22
CA HIS A 154 -12.86 -8.25 15.12
C HIS A 154 -14.31 -8.25 14.62
N TYR A 155 -15.07 -7.18 14.91
CA TYR A 155 -16.44 -7.02 14.43
C TYR A 155 -16.55 -6.38 13.05
N GLN A 156 -15.56 -5.58 12.63
CA GLN A 156 -15.56 -4.80 11.39
C GLN A 156 -15.00 -5.56 10.18
N HIS A 157 -15.04 -6.90 10.21
CA HIS A 157 -14.63 -7.74 9.08
C HIS A 157 -13.12 -7.69 8.78
N ASP A 158 -12.32 -7.36 9.79
CA ASP A 158 -10.87 -7.40 9.64
C ASP A 158 -10.37 -8.84 9.45
N ASN A 159 -9.44 -9.00 8.52
CA ASN A 159 -8.78 -10.27 8.28
C ASN A 159 -8.04 -10.76 9.54
N ASP A 160 -7.74 -12.07 9.60
CA ASP A 160 -7.02 -12.66 10.74
C ASP A 160 -5.68 -11.96 11.01
N SER A 161 -5.04 -11.40 9.98
CA SER A 161 -3.80 -10.64 10.12
C SER A 161 -3.99 -9.40 10.99
N ASN A 162 -4.95 -8.53 10.68
CA ASN A 162 -5.26 -7.31 11.44
C ASN A 162 -5.57 -7.61 12.91
N ARG A 163 -6.31 -8.70 13.17
CA ARG A 163 -6.57 -9.21 14.52
C ARG A 163 -5.27 -9.59 15.23
N GLN A 164 -4.42 -10.40 14.61
CA GLN A 164 -3.10 -10.74 15.15
C GLN A 164 -2.24 -9.49 15.39
N LYS A 165 -2.31 -8.47 14.50
CA LYS A 165 -1.60 -7.20 14.67
C LYS A 165 -2.03 -6.47 15.94
N ALA A 166 -3.33 -6.40 16.20
CA ALA A 166 -3.86 -5.75 17.39
C ALA A 166 -3.41 -6.46 18.68
N LEU A 167 -3.46 -7.81 18.72
CA LEU A 167 -2.95 -8.59 19.85
C LEU A 167 -1.45 -8.36 20.07
N PHE A 168 -0.65 -8.46 19.01
CA PHE A 168 0.79 -8.21 19.05
C PHE A 168 1.10 -6.82 19.62
N ARG A 169 0.45 -5.78 19.08
CA ARG A 169 0.60 -4.39 19.55
C ARG A 169 0.34 -4.27 21.06
N MET A 170 -0.76 -4.83 21.54
CA MET A 170 -1.12 -4.74 22.96
C MET A 170 -0.13 -5.49 23.84
N GLN A 171 0.33 -6.67 23.42
CA GLN A 171 1.35 -7.45 24.11
C GLN A 171 2.69 -6.71 24.18
N GLN A 172 3.15 -6.15 23.05
CA GLN A 172 4.41 -5.39 23.01
C GLN A 172 4.33 -4.11 23.85
N ARG A 173 3.23 -3.35 23.77
CA ARG A 173 3.02 -2.17 24.65
C ARG A 173 3.05 -2.56 26.12
N GLN A 174 2.44 -3.69 26.48
CA GLN A 174 2.46 -4.19 27.84
C GLN A 174 3.86 -4.63 28.30
N ALA A 175 4.63 -5.27 27.43
CA ALA A 175 6.01 -5.67 27.69
C ALA A 175 6.87 -4.43 27.96
N VAL A 176 6.84 -3.46 27.05
CA VAL A 176 7.58 -2.19 27.19
C VAL A 176 7.17 -1.44 28.45
N PHE A 177 5.88 -1.39 28.78
CA PHE A 177 5.40 -0.76 30.01
C PHE A 177 5.92 -1.44 31.29
N LYS A 178 6.14 -2.76 31.25
CA LYS A 178 6.77 -3.53 32.35
C LYS A 178 8.30 -3.41 32.36
N GLY A 179 8.88 -2.63 31.44
CA GLY A 179 10.32 -2.47 31.29
C GLY A 179 10.99 -3.55 30.44
N ASP A 180 10.21 -4.46 29.84
CA ASP A 180 10.76 -5.44 28.90
C ASP A 180 10.88 -4.82 27.50
N ARG A 181 12.12 -4.54 27.11
CA ARG A 181 12.51 -4.02 25.79
C ARG A 181 13.34 -5.05 25.00
N SER A 182 13.20 -6.34 25.31
CA SER A 182 13.99 -7.41 24.69
C SER A 182 13.66 -7.71 23.22
N HIS A 183 12.58 -7.13 22.67
CA HIS A 183 12.23 -7.27 21.27
C HIS A 183 13.39 -6.78 20.37
N PRO A 184 13.86 -7.55 19.37
CA PRO A 184 15.04 -7.20 18.56
C PRO A 184 15.02 -5.77 17.99
N ARG A 185 13.88 -5.34 17.45
CA ARG A 185 13.66 -3.96 16.95
C ARG A 185 13.85 -2.88 18.03
N LEU A 186 13.39 -3.11 19.26
CA LEU A 186 13.54 -2.14 20.34
C LEU A 186 14.97 -2.13 20.87
N VAL A 187 15.63 -3.29 20.94
CA VAL A 187 17.05 -3.38 21.28
C VAL A 187 17.91 -2.61 20.27
N GLU A 188 17.64 -2.77 18.97
CA GLU A 188 18.34 -2.01 17.93
C GLU A 188 18.06 -0.50 18.05
N LEU A 189 16.79 -0.12 18.26
CA LEU A 189 16.41 1.28 18.43
C LEU A 189 17.07 1.92 19.66
N ASP A 190 17.17 1.20 20.77
CA ASP A 190 17.85 1.63 21.99
C ASP A 190 19.37 1.80 21.76
N GLN A 191 19.99 0.88 21.01
CA GLN A 191 21.39 1.01 20.61
C GLN A 191 21.62 2.27 19.79
N ILE A 192 20.78 2.54 18.79
CA ILE A 192 20.86 3.77 17.98
C ILE A 192 20.70 4.99 18.88
N ALA A 193 19.74 5.01 19.79
CA ALA A 193 19.50 6.15 20.66
C ALA A 193 20.71 6.57 21.51
N THR A 194 21.59 5.63 21.87
CA THR A 194 22.81 5.95 22.63
C THR A 194 23.79 6.84 21.86
N SER A 195 23.75 6.85 20.53
CA SER A 195 24.63 7.66 19.68
C SER A 195 23.96 8.92 19.12
N LEU A 196 22.67 9.15 19.38
CA LEU A 196 21.97 10.30 18.84
C LEU A 196 22.25 11.56 19.68
N THR A 197 22.77 12.60 19.03
CA THR A 197 23.06 13.91 19.61
C THR A 197 22.41 15.07 18.86
N TYR A 198 21.82 14.83 17.69
CA TYR A 198 21.21 15.89 16.88
C TYR A 198 19.95 16.49 17.54
N PRO A 199 19.68 17.80 17.41
CA PRO A 199 18.49 18.42 17.99
C PRO A 199 17.20 17.78 17.47
N GLY A 200 16.31 17.39 18.39
CA GLY A 200 15.02 16.78 18.04
C GLY A 200 15.01 15.25 17.93
N HIS A 201 16.16 14.57 18.06
CA HIS A 201 16.25 13.10 17.98
C HIS A 201 15.27 12.37 18.93
N ALA A 202 14.99 12.92 20.12
CA ALA A 202 14.02 12.34 21.06
C ALA A 202 12.60 12.26 20.50
N ARG A 203 12.20 13.16 19.58
CA ARG A 203 10.92 13.09 18.88
C ARG A 203 10.94 11.96 17.85
N ASP A 204 11.99 11.88 17.04
CA ASP A 204 12.12 10.86 15.98
C ASP A 204 12.23 9.45 16.58
N PHE A 205 12.95 9.31 17.70
CA PHE A 205 13.01 8.08 18.47
C PHE A 205 11.62 7.61 18.92
N ARG A 206 10.81 8.50 19.52
CA ARG A 206 9.44 8.20 19.92
C ARG A 206 8.54 7.83 18.73
N GLN A 207 8.76 8.46 17.58
CA GLN A 207 8.05 8.11 16.36
C GLN A 207 8.42 6.69 15.89
N CYS A 208 9.70 6.32 15.90
CA CYS A 208 10.15 4.96 15.56
C CYS A 208 9.59 3.92 16.53
N GLU A 209 9.56 4.24 17.83
CA GLU A 209 8.94 3.38 18.85
C GLU A 209 7.42 3.25 18.64
N GLN A 210 6.73 4.33 18.27
CA GLN A 210 5.32 4.27 17.93
C GLN A 210 5.07 3.39 16.71
N LEU A 211 5.88 3.52 15.65
CA LEU A 211 5.79 2.67 14.45
C LEU A 211 6.03 1.19 14.78
N HIS A 212 6.91 0.88 15.74
CA HIS A 212 7.10 -0.49 16.22
C HIS A 212 5.80 -1.10 16.76
N PHE A 213 4.96 -0.31 17.43
CA PHE A 213 3.65 -0.77 17.91
C PHE A 213 2.55 -0.79 16.84
N GLU A 214 2.71 -0.02 15.77
CA GLU A 214 1.74 0.04 14.67
C GLU A 214 1.95 -1.10 13.66
N TYR A 215 3.19 -1.53 13.46
CA TYR A 215 3.55 -2.57 12.51
C TYR A 215 3.92 -3.89 13.20
N THR A 216 3.37 -4.99 12.70
CA THR A 216 3.73 -6.34 13.14
C THR A 216 5.14 -6.75 12.76
N ASP A 217 5.56 -7.93 13.24
CA ASP A 217 6.78 -8.60 12.78
C ASP A 217 6.67 -9.22 11.37
N ASP A 218 5.90 -8.58 10.48
CA ASP A 218 5.83 -8.97 9.08
C ASP A 218 6.93 -8.28 8.26
N TYR A 219 7.14 -8.76 7.04
CA TYR A 219 8.15 -8.23 6.12
C TYR A 219 7.97 -6.72 5.86
N ILE A 220 6.73 -6.27 5.70
CA ILE A 220 6.41 -4.86 5.44
C ILE A 220 6.79 -3.99 6.65
N GLY A 221 6.37 -4.38 7.84
CA GLY A 221 6.70 -3.69 9.09
C GLY A 221 8.19 -3.63 9.37
N ASN A 222 8.90 -4.73 9.09
CA ASN A 222 10.37 -4.79 9.22
C ASN A 222 11.03 -3.79 8.27
N ASN A 223 10.64 -3.75 7.00
CA ASN A 223 11.23 -2.81 6.05
C ASN A 223 10.98 -1.34 6.42
N VAL A 224 9.77 -1.01 6.87
CA VAL A 224 9.44 0.35 7.31
C VAL A 224 10.33 0.76 8.48
N LEU A 225 10.46 -0.09 9.50
CA LEU A 225 11.27 0.23 10.67
C LEU A 225 12.77 0.26 10.37
N THR A 226 13.30 -0.69 9.59
CA THR A 226 14.71 -0.67 9.17
C THR A 226 15.06 0.62 8.46
N ARG A 227 14.18 1.12 7.59
CA ARG A 227 14.38 2.42 6.92
C ARG A 227 14.29 3.60 7.88
N GLN A 228 13.38 3.56 8.86
CA GLN A 228 13.33 4.60 9.91
C GLN A 228 14.58 4.58 10.80
N PHE A 229 15.12 3.41 11.11
CA PHE A 229 16.40 3.29 11.82
C PHE A 229 17.55 3.86 10.98
N GLN A 230 17.56 3.60 9.68
CA GLN A 230 18.52 4.21 8.77
C GLN A 230 18.36 5.74 8.71
N SER A 231 17.12 6.24 8.71
CA SER A 231 16.81 7.68 8.79
C SER A 231 17.46 8.33 10.02
N LEU A 232 17.31 7.74 11.20
CA LEU A 232 17.96 8.22 12.43
C LEU A 232 19.49 8.27 12.29
N ARG A 233 20.09 7.21 11.75
CA ARG A 233 21.53 7.13 11.50
C ARG A 233 22.00 8.20 10.51
N ASN A 234 21.26 8.42 9.43
CA ASN A 234 21.58 9.42 8.41
C ASN A 234 21.49 10.84 8.97
N ARG A 235 20.47 11.14 9.79
CA ARG A 235 20.34 12.44 10.46
C ARG A 235 21.48 12.69 11.46
N GLN A 236 21.85 11.67 12.23
CA GLN A 236 23.01 11.76 13.11
C GLN A 236 24.30 11.96 12.32
N ALA A 237 24.50 11.19 11.26
CA ALA A 237 25.66 11.31 10.38
C ALA A 237 25.76 12.72 9.76
N HIS A 238 24.63 13.29 9.31
CA HIS A 238 24.54 14.66 8.81
C HIS A 238 24.91 15.68 9.91
N TRP A 239 24.37 15.50 11.12
CA TRP A 239 24.68 16.37 12.26
C TRP A 239 26.16 16.36 12.64
N ASP A 240 26.79 15.19 12.56
CA ASP A 240 28.23 15.01 12.82
C ASP A 240 29.12 15.49 11.66
N GLY A 241 28.53 15.92 10.54
CA GLY A 241 29.28 16.34 9.34
C GLY A 241 29.98 15.19 8.61
N THR A 242 29.46 13.96 8.71
CA THR A 242 30.06 12.76 8.12
C THR A 242 29.64 12.51 6.66
N LEU A 243 30.30 11.53 6.03
CA LEU A 243 30.51 11.33 4.58
C LEU A 243 29.29 11.40 3.65
N ALA A 244 28.08 11.04 4.09
CA ALA A 244 26.94 10.98 3.17
C ALA A 244 26.52 12.37 2.65
N CYS A 245 26.65 13.40 3.48
CA CYS A 245 26.51 14.79 3.03
C CYS A 245 27.64 15.20 2.11
N LYS A 246 28.85 14.63 2.27
CA LYS A 246 30.01 15.00 1.45
C LYS A 246 29.83 14.61 0.00
N GLU A 247 29.13 13.52 -0.31
CA GLU A 247 28.83 13.16 -1.70
C GLU A 247 27.86 14.16 -2.35
N LEU A 248 26.77 14.50 -1.66
CA LEU A 248 25.82 15.53 -2.09
C LEU A 248 26.48 16.93 -2.20
N GLU A 249 27.34 17.28 -1.24
CA GLU A 249 28.10 18.53 -1.24
C GLU A 249 29.17 18.56 -2.34
N SER A 250 29.83 17.43 -2.61
CA SER A 250 30.76 17.29 -3.73
C SER A 250 30.02 17.48 -5.05
N LEU A 251 28.86 16.81 -5.19
CA LEU A 251 28.03 16.92 -6.38
C LEU A 251 27.57 18.36 -6.59
N ARG A 252 27.14 19.06 -5.53
CA ARG A 252 26.74 20.48 -5.56
C ARG A 252 27.73 21.40 -6.27
N SER A 253 29.04 21.14 -6.17
CA SER A 253 30.07 21.95 -6.84
C SER A 253 30.17 21.72 -8.36
N GLN A 254 29.62 20.60 -8.84
CA GLN A 254 29.69 20.15 -10.23
C GLN A 254 28.40 20.44 -11.01
N LEU A 255 27.30 20.77 -10.31
CA LEU A 255 26.00 20.98 -10.93
C LEU A 255 25.88 22.37 -11.55
N THR A 256 25.41 22.41 -12.79
CA THR A 256 25.31 23.64 -13.59
C THR A 256 23.96 23.82 -14.27
N TYR A 257 23.03 22.86 -14.18
CA TYR A 257 21.71 22.94 -14.81
C TYR A 257 20.68 23.73 -13.96
N ASP A 258 19.76 24.46 -14.61
CA ASP A 258 18.76 25.25 -13.87
C ASP A 258 17.85 24.37 -13.00
N GLY A 259 17.66 24.76 -11.73
CA GLY A 259 16.83 24.04 -10.76
C GLY A 259 17.55 22.95 -9.96
N TRP A 260 18.87 22.74 -10.16
CA TRP A 260 19.64 21.71 -9.45
C TRP A 260 19.57 21.84 -7.92
N GLN A 261 19.36 23.05 -7.38
CA GLN A 261 19.27 23.30 -5.95
C GLN A 261 18.07 22.58 -5.32
N GLU A 262 16.93 22.57 -6.01
CA GLU A 262 15.71 21.89 -5.57
C GLU A 262 15.88 20.37 -5.62
N ASP A 263 16.56 19.87 -6.66
CA ASP A 263 16.85 18.44 -6.81
C ASP A 263 17.84 17.94 -5.75
N ILE A 264 18.89 18.70 -5.44
CA ILE A 264 19.80 18.40 -4.32
C ILE A 264 19.07 18.44 -2.99
N HIS A 265 18.19 19.42 -2.78
CA HIS A 265 17.38 19.49 -1.57
C HIS A 265 16.48 18.26 -1.44
N THR A 266 15.79 17.88 -2.52
CA THR A 266 14.95 16.67 -2.59
C THR A 266 15.76 15.41 -2.31
N ALA A 267 16.96 15.28 -2.91
CA ALA A 267 17.85 14.15 -2.65
C ALA A 267 18.35 14.11 -1.21
N MET A 268 18.63 15.26 -0.61
CA MET A 268 19.00 15.37 0.80
C MET A 268 17.83 15.01 1.72
N GLU A 269 16.61 15.45 1.41
CA GLU A 269 15.42 15.05 2.16
C GLU A 269 15.15 13.54 2.04
N ALA A 270 15.27 12.96 0.85
CA ALA A 270 15.17 11.51 0.65
C ALA A 270 16.24 10.73 1.43
N HIS A 271 17.46 11.29 1.53
CA HIS A 271 18.53 10.72 2.36
C HIS A 271 18.22 10.78 3.85
N LEU A 272 17.70 11.91 4.33
CA LEU A 272 17.38 12.14 5.74
C LEU A 272 16.05 11.53 6.17
N GLN A 273 15.18 11.19 5.22
CA GLN A 273 13.82 10.66 5.43
C GLN A 273 13.45 9.57 4.41
N PRO A 274 14.16 8.43 4.36
CA PRO A 274 13.89 7.33 3.42
C PRO A 274 12.49 6.67 3.54
N CYS A 275 11.64 7.16 4.44
CA CYS A 275 10.30 6.67 4.72
C CYS A 275 9.28 7.79 5.01
N SER A 276 9.25 8.87 4.24
CA SER A 276 8.01 9.64 4.14
C SER A 276 6.95 8.75 3.48
N ILE A 277 6.23 7.97 4.29
CA ILE A 277 5.08 7.12 3.87
C ILE A 277 3.95 7.95 3.24
N LEU A 278 4.10 9.29 3.21
CA LEU A 278 3.10 10.28 2.82
C LEU A 278 3.09 10.66 1.34
N GLU A 279 3.98 10.13 0.50
CA GLU A 279 3.85 10.37 -0.94
C GLU A 279 2.83 9.41 -1.55
N SER A 280 1.63 9.94 -1.76
CA SER A 280 0.49 9.36 -2.49
C SER A 280 0.82 8.83 -3.88
N SER A 281 2.02 9.11 -4.40
CA SER A 281 2.55 8.59 -5.66
C SER A 281 3.02 7.13 -5.59
N GLY A 282 3.16 6.56 -4.38
CA GLY A 282 3.65 5.19 -4.17
C GLY A 282 5.13 4.99 -4.53
N HIS A 283 5.85 6.03 -4.91
CA HIS A 283 7.25 5.96 -5.29
C HIS A 283 8.14 6.37 -4.11
N VAL A 284 8.63 5.39 -3.35
CA VAL A 284 9.64 5.67 -2.32
C VAL A 284 10.99 5.81 -3.01
N MET A 285 11.43 7.04 -3.25
CA MET A 285 12.75 7.32 -3.78
C MET A 285 13.77 7.15 -2.65
N ASP A 286 14.68 6.19 -2.78
CA ASP A 286 15.81 6.09 -1.87
C ASP A 286 16.89 7.13 -2.21
N SER A 287 17.80 7.37 -1.26
CA SER A 287 18.90 8.33 -1.43
C SER A 287 19.74 8.07 -2.68
N THR A 288 19.96 6.80 -3.02
CA THR A 288 20.80 6.41 -4.16
C THR A 288 20.11 6.74 -5.47
N THR A 289 18.80 6.49 -5.55
CA THR A 289 17.96 6.81 -6.69
C THR A 289 17.88 8.31 -6.88
N ALA A 290 17.70 9.07 -5.79
CA ALA A 290 17.68 10.53 -5.85
C ALA A 290 19.04 11.09 -6.32
N LEU A 291 20.16 10.56 -5.83
CA LEU A 291 21.51 10.93 -6.29
C LEU A 291 21.72 10.63 -7.78
N HIS A 292 21.37 9.41 -8.21
CA HIS A 292 21.44 9.03 -9.61
C HIS A 292 20.56 9.93 -10.48
N HIS A 293 19.42 10.35 -9.96
CA HIS A 293 18.50 11.27 -10.64
C HIS A 293 19.13 12.65 -10.85
N VAL A 294 19.78 13.22 -9.83
CA VAL A 294 20.52 14.49 -9.97
C VAL A 294 21.66 14.38 -10.97
N GLN A 295 22.45 13.30 -10.90
CA GLN A 295 23.55 13.04 -11.84
C GLN A 295 23.05 12.88 -13.28
N HIS A 296 21.93 12.18 -13.46
CA HIS A 296 21.29 12.00 -14.75
C HIS A 296 20.80 13.34 -15.33
N LYS A 297 20.15 14.17 -14.52
CA LYS A 297 19.73 15.52 -14.94
C LYS A 297 20.92 16.40 -15.34
N GLN A 298 22.02 16.35 -14.61
CA GLN A 298 23.26 17.04 -14.97
C GLN A 298 23.76 16.60 -16.36
N SER A 299 23.87 15.28 -16.58
CA SER A 299 24.30 14.73 -17.87
C SER A 299 23.40 15.21 -19.02
N VAL A 300 22.08 15.13 -18.84
CA VAL A 300 21.12 15.47 -19.91
C VAL A 300 21.03 16.98 -20.15
N LEU A 301 20.90 17.79 -19.10
CA LEU A 301 20.59 19.22 -19.23
C LEU A 301 21.84 20.09 -19.43
N ALA A 302 22.91 19.82 -18.67
CA ALA A 302 24.12 20.62 -18.73
C ALA A 302 25.13 20.06 -19.73
N ASP A 303 25.40 18.75 -19.69
CA ASP A 303 26.39 18.12 -20.58
C ASP A 303 25.80 17.80 -21.97
N ARG A 304 24.47 17.96 -22.12
CA ARG A 304 23.69 17.65 -23.34
C ARG A 304 23.86 16.21 -23.80
N ASP A 305 24.09 15.30 -22.87
CA ASP A 305 24.15 13.87 -23.15
C ASP A 305 22.75 13.34 -23.46
N ARG A 306 22.54 12.94 -24.71
CA ARG A 306 21.30 12.31 -25.20
C ARG A 306 21.49 10.82 -25.49
N SER A 307 22.53 10.19 -24.94
CA SER A 307 22.84 8.77 -25.16
C SER A 307 21.82 7.81 -24.54
N HIS A 308 21.00 8.28 -23.59
CA HIS A 308 19.98 7.46 -22.96
C HIS A 308 18.96 6.93 -23.99
N PRO A 309 18.59 5.62 -23.98
CA PRO A 309 17.73 5.03 -25.01
C PRO A 309 16.41 5.77 -25.27
N ARG A 310 15.77 6.31 -24.22
CA ARG A 310 14.55 7.12 -24.35
C ARG A 310 14.78 8.38 -25.18
N LEU A 311 15.86 9.14 -24.89
CA LEU A 311 16.19 10.37 -25.61
C LEU A 311 16.64 10.07 -27.04
N VAL A 312 17.42 9.01 -27.24
CA VAL A 312 17.77 8.52 -28.60
C VAL A 312 16.52 8.20 -29.41
N ALA A 313 15.54 7.52 -28.82
CA ALA A 313 14.28 7.19 -29.50
C ALA A 313 13.45 8.44 -29.85
N LEU A 314 13.47 9.45 -28.98
CA LEU A 314 12.85 10.76 -29.24
C LEU A 314 13.58 11.48 -30.37
N ASP A 315 14.91 11.58 -30.31
CA ASP A 315 15.72 12.25 -31.33
C ASP A 315 15.57 11.60 -32.71
N GLN A 316 15.53 10.26 -32.77
CA GLN A 316 15.26 9.53 -34.01
C GLN A 316 13.89 9.87 -34.61
N LEU A 317 12.89 10.12 -33.76
CA LEU A 317 11.56 10.51 -34.21
C LEU A 317 11.55 11.99 -34.64
N LEU A 318 12.25 12.87 -33.92
CA LEU A 318 12.40 14.28 -34.29
C LEU A 318 13.17 14.47 -35.60
N LEU A 319 14.14 13.62 -35.91
CA LEU A 319 14.86 13.62 -37.19
C LEU A 319 13.97 13.27 -38.40
N GLN A 320 12.82 12.64 -38.18
CA GLN A 320 11.84 12.35 -39.24
C GLN A 320 10.93 13.54 -39.52
N LEU A 321 11.00 14.61 -38.71
CA LEU A 321 10.18 15.81 -38.86
C LEU A 321 10.91 16.86 -39.69
N GLU A 322 10.15 17.58 -40.52
CA GLU A 322 10.66 18.82 -41.09
C GLU A 322 10.87 19.86 -39.97
N PRO A 323 11.99 20.62 -39.98
CA PRO A 323 12.28 21.61 -38.93
C PRO A 323 11.15 22.63 -38.71
N ASP A 324 10.49 23.02 -39.79
CA ASP A 324 9.39 23.99 -39.75
C ASP A 324 8.12 23.41 -39.15
N TYR A 325 7.99 22.09 -39.10
CA TYR A 325 6.80 21.45 -38.54
C TYR A 325 6.75 21.60 -37.01
N LEU A 326 7.91 21.42 -36.35
CA LEU A 326 8.04 21.58 -34.91
C LEU A 326 7.76 23.03 -34.49
N THR A 327 8.23 24.02 -35.24
CA THR A 327 8.01 25.44 -34.91
C THR A 327 6.56 25.87 -35.09
N ASN A 328 5.85 25.30 -36.06
CA ASN A 328 4.47 25.68 -36.40
C ASN A 328 3.38 24.90 -35.63
N THR A 329 3.74 23.84 -34.90
CA THR A 329 2.77 22.94 -34.25
C THR A 329 2.94 22.94 -32.73
N PRO A 330 2.24 23.82 -31.98
CA PRO A 330 2.44 23.96 -30.53
C PRO A 330 2.13 22.68 -29.75
N GLN A 331 1.19 21.86 -30.23
CA GLN A 331 0.86 20.56 -29.61
C GLN A 331 2.03 19.58 -29.69
N CYS A 332 2.80 19.61 -30.79
CA CYS A 332 3.96 18.75 -30.98
C CYS A 332 5.10 19.20 -30.04
N GLN A 333 5.32 20.52 -29.92
CA GLN A 333 6.28 21.07 -28.96
C GLN A 333 5.92 20.68 -27.52
N GLN A 334 4.64 20.79 -27.16
CA GLN A 334 4.16 20.41 -25.84
C GLN A 334 4.42 18.92 -25.56
N LEU A 335 4.11 18.01 -26.48
CA LEU A 335 4.38 16.58 -26.31
C LEU A 335 5.87 16.26 -26.16
N VAL A 336 6.74 16.96 -26.91
CA VAL A 336 8.19 16.80 -26.78
C VAL A 336 8.66 17.27 -25.41
N GLN A 337 8.18 18.43 -24.95
CA GLN A 337 8.47 18.94 -23.61
C GLN A 337 7.97 17.99 -22.51
N GLU A 338 6.76 17.44 -22.65
CA GLU A 338 6.22 16.45 -21.71
C GLU A 338 7.04 15.16 -21.69
N LEU A 339 7.50 14.67 -22.85
CA LEU A 339 8.40 13.51 -22.93
C LEU A 339 9.72 13.77 -22.21
N GLU A 340 10.34 14.94 -22.44
CA GLU A 340 11.57 15.32 -21.75
C GLU A 340 11.35 15.49 -20.24
N GLN A 341 10.25 16.11 -19.81
CA GLN A 341 9.89 16.23 -18.40
C GLN A 341 9.65 14.87 -17.75
N VAL A 342 8.95 13.94 -18.40
CA VAL A 342 8.75 12.57 -17.90
C VAL A 342 10.09 11.85 -17.80
N HIS A 343 10.97 11.98 -18.79
CA HIS A 343 12.30 11.39 -18.73
C HIS A 343 13.14 11.97 -17.59
N LEU A 344 13.05 13.28 -17.35
CA LEU A 344 13.77 13.97 -16.28
C LEU A 344 13.07 13.86 -14.92
N ARG A 345 11.84 13.36 -14.82
CA ARG A 345 11.14 13.19 -13.54
C ARG A 345 11.31 11.79 -12.97
N TYR A 346 11.33 10.80 -13.85
CA TYR A 346 11.38 9.40 -13.45
C TYR A 346 12.76 8.81 -13.69
N SER A 347 13.22 7.98 -12.75
CA SER A 347 14.43 7.19 -12.95
C SER A 347 14.36 6.40 -14.27
N THR A 348 15.52 6.17 -14.87
CA THR A 348 15.67 5.39 -16.10
C THR A 348 15.12 3.97 -15.94
N ASP A 349 15.21 3.43 -14.72
CA ASP A 349 14.76 2.09 -14.35
C ASP A 349 13.32 2.06 -13.82
N ASP A 350 12.66 3.21 -13.68
CA ASP A 350 11.27 3.24 -13.21
C ASP A 350 10.30 2.77 -14.30
N TRP A 351 9.57 1.70 -14.00
CA TRP A 351 8.61 1.09 -14.91
C TRP A 351 7.41 2.01 -15.17
N VAL A 352 6.98 2.81 -14.18
CA VAL A 352 5.87 3.76 -14.34
C VAL A 352 6.28 4.86 -15.31
N GLY A 353 7.43 5.48 -15.05
CA GLY A 353 8.03 6.45 -15.97
C GLY A 353 8.21 5.90 -17.39
N ASN A 354 8.68 4.65 -17.53
CA ASN A 354 8.78 3.98 -18.84
C ASN A 354 7.42 3.86 -19.55
N ALA A 355 6.37 3.42 -18.83
CA ALA A 355 5.05 3.25 -19.40
C ALA A 355 4.41 4.57 -19.85
N ILE A 356 4.55 5.62 -19.03
CA ILE A 356 4.08 6.98 -19.37
C ILE A 356 4.84 7.50 -20.60
N TYR A 357 6.17 7.36 -20.60
CA TYR A 357 7.02 7.80 -21.72
C TYR A 357 6.63 7.11 -23.04
N GLU A 358 6.46 5.78 -23.04
CA GLU A 358 6.05 5.05 -24.24
C GLU A 358 4.66 5.44 -24.74
N ARG A 359 3.70 5.71 -23.83
CA ARG A 359 2.37 6.20 -24.21
C ARG A 359 2.44 7.57 -24.89
N LEU A 360 3.21 8.51 -24.32
CA LEU A 360 3.42 9.83 -24.91
C LEU A 360 4.16 9.73 -26.26
N LEU A 361 5.16 8.87 -26.35
CA LEU A 361 5.91 8.63 -27.59
C LEU A 361 5.00 8.05 -28.67
N GLN A 362 4.08 7.16 -28.32
CA GLN A 362 3.08 6.62 -29.23
C GLN A 362 2.05 7.69 -29.65
N ALA A 363 1.62 8.57 -28.75
CA ALA A 363 0.74 9.69 -29.06
C ALA A 363 1.40 10.64 -30.08
N LEU A 364 2.69 10.97 -29.88
CA LEU A 364 3.48 11.75 -30.82
C LEU A 364 3.53 11.07 -32.20
N ARG A 365 3.84 9.76 -32.27
CA ARG A 365 3.81 9.00 -33.54
C ARG A 365 2.46 9.06 -34.25
N ARG A 366 1.35 8.98 -33.51
CA ARG A 366 -0.01 9.08 -34.09
C ARG A 366 -0.27 10.47 -34.66
N HIS A 367 0.13 11.53 -33.94
CA HIS A 367 0.02 12.91 -34.39
C HIS A 367 0.79 13.11 -35.71
N LEU A 368 2.02 12.61 -35.78
CA LEU A 368 2.84 12.69 -37.00
C LEU A 368 2.19 11.97 -38.18
N LYS A 369 1.65 10.77 -37.96
CA LYS A 369 1.00 9.98 -39.01
C LYS A 369 -0.27 10.65 -39.55
N ALA A 370 -1.03 11.33 -38.69
CA ALA A 370 -2.26 12.03 -39.10
C ALA A 370 -1.97 13.23 -40.03
N GLN A 371 -0.76 13.78 -39.96
CA GLN A 371 -0.39 15.04 -40.60
C GLN A 371 0.34 14.86 -41.94
N THR A 372 0.63 13.61 -42.32
CA THR A 372 1.03 13.23 -43.69
C THR A 372 -0.23 12.83 -44.48
N PRO A 373 -0.93 13.75 -45.18
CA PRO A 373 -2.30 13.51 -45.65
C PRO A 373 -2.34 12.71 -46.96
N ASN A 374 -1.21 12.55 -47.66
CA ASN A 374 -1.13 11.84 -48.93
C ASN A 374 0.30 11.31 -49.17
N GLY A 375 0.43 10.00 -49.41
CA GLY A 375 1.57 9.44 -50.15
C GLY A 375 2.63 8.71 -49.31
N SER A 376 2.62 7.39 -49.43
CA SER A 376 3.77 6.48 -49.23
C SER A 376 4.83 6.91 -48.20
N MET A 377 4.62 6.55 -46.93
CA MET A 377 5.78 6.28 -46.07
C MET A 377 6.63 5.24 -46.80
N PRO A 378 7.92 5.50 -47.08
CA PRO A 378 8.81 4.43 -47.53
C PRO A 378 8.75 3.37 -46.44
N SER A 379 8.22 2.20 -46.77
CA SER A 379 8.35 1.04 -45.91
C SER A 379 9.84 0.77 -45.79
N THR A 380 10.49 1.35 -44.79
CA THR A 380 11.78 0.85 -44.34
C THR A 380 11.52 -0.61 -44.02
N PRO A 381 12.14 -1.56 -44.76
CA PRO A 381 12.01 -2.94 -44.39
C PRO A 381 12.56 -3.02 -42.97
N CYS A 382 11.72 -3.39 -42.01
CA CYS A 382 12.17 -4.05 -40.80
C CYS A 382 12.89 -5.31 -41.28
N LYS A 383 14.14 -5.15 -41.73
CA LYS A 383 15.09 -6.23 -41.92
C LYS A 383 15.25 -6.81 -40.53
N ASN A 384 14.58 -7.93 -40.33
CA ASN A 384 14.98 -9.06 -39.51
C ASN A 384 16.21 -8.70 -38.67
N GLY A 385 15.95 -8.17 -37.48
CA GLY A 385 16.89 -8.32 -36.39
C GLY A 385 17.22 -9.80 -36.35
N ILE A 386 18.47 -10.10 -36.69
CA ILE A 386 19.04 -11.43 -36.66
C ILE A 386 18.89 -11.88 -35.21
N PHE A 387 17.84 -12.65 -34.94
CA PHE A 387 17.83 -13.55 -33.80
C PHE A 387 18.89 -14.60 -34.15
N VAL A 388 20.10 -14.40 -33.62
CA VAL A 388 21.14 -15.44 -33.66
C VAL A 388 20.63 -16.56 -32.76
N GLU A 389 19.88 -17.47 -33.34
CA GLU A 389 19.57 -18.76 -32.76
C GLU A 389 20.88 -19.55 -32.70
N LYS A 390 21.65 -19.37 -31.61
CA LYS A 390 22.76 -20.25 -31.28
C LYS A 390 22.18 -21.65 -31.00
N LYS A 391 22.11 -22.49 -32.03
CA LYS A 391 22.08 -23.94 -31.86
C LYS A 391 23.37 -24.38 -31.18
N ALA A 392 23.32 -24.53 -29.86
CA ALA A 392 24.34 -25.22 -29.11
C ALA A 392 24.20 -26.74 -29.37
N ASN A 393 24.96 -27.23 -30.34
CA ASN A 393 25.46 -28.60 -30.30
C ASN A 393 26.57 -28.62 -29.24
N ASN A 394 26.30 -29.15 -28.06
CA ASN A 394 27.36 -29.49 -27.11
C ASN A 394 27.22 -30.92 -26.61
N LYS A 395 28.15 -31.74 -27.12
CA LYS A 395 28.51 -33.07 -26.64
C LYS A 395 29.51 -32.85 -25.49
N ILE A 396 29.11 -33.29 -24.29
CA ILE A 396 29.90 -33.82 -23.18
C ILE A 396 31.27 -33.15 -22.88
N GLY A 397 31.35 -32.49 -21.72
CA GLY A 397 32.59 -32.18 -21.02
C GLY A 397 32.36 -31.24 -19.81
N SER A 398 32.20 -31.80 -18.61
CA SER A 398 32.27 -31.09 -17.31
C SER A 398 33.73 -30.63 -17.02
N PRO A 399 34.02 -29.71 -16.04
CA PRO A 399 33.17 -29.20 -14.96
C PRO A 399 33.27 -27.68 -14.61
N SER A 400 32.38 -27.27 -13.70
CA SER A 400 32.49 -26.17 -12.70
C SER A 400 32.37 -24.69 -13.13
N SER A 401 31.21 -24.09 -12.83
CA SER A 401 31.01 -22.98 -11.86
C SER A 401 29.73 -22.20 -12.21
N ILE A 402 28.77 -22.18 -11.28
CA ILE A 402 27.44 -21.59 -11.44
C ILE A 402 27.43 -20.17 -10.85
N VAL A 403 27.13 -19.17 -11.67
CA VAL A 403 26.47 -17.92 -11.26
C VAL A 403 25.37 -17.66 -12.29
N THR A 404 24.11 -17.80 -11.88
CA THR A 404 22.94 -17.55 -12.72
C THR A 404 22.36 -16.17 -12.44
N ALA A 405 22.32 -15.32 -13.46
CA ALA A 405 21.40 -14.19 -13.55
C ALA A 405 20.28 -14.58 -14.53
N SER A 406 19.04 -14.55 -14.08
CA SER A 406 17.86 -14.85 -14.89
C SER A 406 17.13 -13.56 -15.24
N THR A 407 17.12 -13.22 -16.52
CA THR A 407 16.25 -12.18 -17.10
C THR A 407 14.93 -12.84 -17.48
N ILE A 408 13.83 -12.48 -16.81
CA ILE A 408 12.47 -12.89 -17.19
C ILE A 408 11.87 -11.74 -18.01
N SER A 409 11.57 -12.02 -19.27
CA SER A 409 10.77 -11.15 -20.15
C SER A 409 9.32 -11.61 -20.08
N ALA A 410 8.44 -10.78 -19.54
CA ALA A 410 7.01 -11.05 -19.47
C ALA A 410 6.24 -9.91 -20.17
N SER A 411 5.63 -10.24 -21.30
CA SER A 411 4.73 -9.40 -22.08
C SER A 411 3.36 -9.36 -21.41
N TRP A 412 2.93 -8.20 -20.92
CA TRP A 412 1.54 -7.96 -20.52
C TRP A 412 1.02 -6.69 -21.19
N SER A 413 0.13 -6.86 -22.16
CA SER A 413 -0.68 -5.76 -22.72
C SER A 413 -1.90 -5.60 -21.82
N ARG A 414 -2.08 -4.42 -21.25
CA ARG A 414 -3.27 -4.07 -20.48
C ARG A 414 -3.77 -2.71 -20.98
N ASP A 415 -4.87 -2.75 -21.72
CA ASP A 415 -5.65 -1.57 -22.07
C ASP A 415 -6.21 -0.98 -20.76
N SER A 416 -6.07 0.32 -20.59
CA SER A 416 -6.63 1.07 -19.46
C SER A 416 -7.43 2.21 -20.07
N ASP A 417 -8.75 2.09 -19.95
CA ASP A 417 -9.70 3.14 -20.30
C ASP A 417 -9.83 4.14 -19.14
N ASP A 418 -10.09 5.38 -19.54
CA ASP A 418 -10.26 6.59 -18.74
C ASP A 418 -11.25 6.44 -17.57
N ILE A 419 -10.81 6.84 -16.38
CA ILE A 419 -11.69 7.18 -15.25
C ILE A 419 -11.49 8.66 -14.97
N CYS A 420 -12.47 9.48 -15.38
CA CYS A 420 -12.59 10.86 -14.92
C CYS A 420 -13.05 10.84 -13.46
N GLU A 421 -12.20 11.33 -12.55
CA GLU A 421 -12.62 11.66 -11.18
C GLU A 421 -13.26 13.06 -11.20
N ASP A 422 -14.51 13.12 -10.73
CA ASP A 422 -15.34 14.32 -10.64
C ASP A 422 -15.17 14.92 -9.23
N ASP A 423 -14.33 15.97 -9.13
CA ASP A 423 -14.04 16.68 -7.88
C ASP A 423 -15.22 17.58 -7.47
N THR A 424 -16.09 17.06 -6.60
CA THR A 424 -17.08 17.88 -5.91
C THR A 424 -16.50 18.45 -4.61
N ILE A 425 -16.10 19.71 -4.67
CA ILE A 425 -15.72 20.56 -3.54
C ILE A 425 -16.92 20.73 -2.60
N MET A 426 -16.81 20.26 -1.36
CA MET A 426 -17.76 20.55 -0.28
C MET A 426 -17.21 21.69 0.57
N ASP A 427 -17.88 22.84 0.46
CA ASP A 427 -17.66 24.09 1.19
C ASP A 427 -18.08 23.93 2.68
N ASP A 428 -17.15 24.19 3.60
CA ASP A 428 -17.35 24.12 5.05
C ASP A 428 -17.58 25.52 5.62
N GLY A 429 -18.84 25.84 5.88
CA GLY A 429 -19.27 27.13 6.41
C GLY A 429 -20.24 26.97 7.57
N THR A 430 -19.74 26.87 8.81
CA THR A 430 -20.53 27.33 9.97
C THR A 430 -19.64 27.77 11.13
N GLN A 431 -19.43 29.07 11.23
CA GLN A 431 -18.91 29.73 12.43
C GLN A 431 -20.00 29.75 13.51
N GLN A 432 -19.76 29.13 14.67
CA GLN A 432 -20.49 29.39 15.90
C GLN A 432 -19.57 30.02 16.93
N THR A 433 -19.83 31.29 17.22
CA THR A 433 -19.20 32.08 18.28
C THR A 433 -19.82 31.72 19.64
N GLY A 434 -19.08 30.97 20.45
CA GLY A 434 -19.46 30.63 21.83
C GLY A 434 -18.73 31.50 22.85
N ASN A 435 -19.46 32.45 23.45
CA ASN A 435 -19.03 33.33 24.54
C ASN A 435 -18.52 32.55 25.77
N LEU A 436 -17.27 32.79 26.17
CA LEU A 436 -16.71 32.39 27.46
C LEU A 436 -17.03 33.46 28.52
N ARG A 437 -17.90 33.12 29.47
CA ARG A 437 -18.16 33.91 30.68
C ARG A 437 -17.22 33.42 31.79
N LEU A 438 -16.30 34.29 32.19
CA LEU A 438 -15.49 34.16 33.41
C LEU A 438 -16.37 34.30 34.65
N LEU A 439 -16.31 33.30 35.55
CA LEU A 439 -16.78 33.42 36.93
C LEU A 439 -15.55 33.53 37.84
N THR A 440 -15.36 34.72 38.39
CA THR A 440 -14.47 34.98 39.53
C THR A 440 -15.19 34.60 40.81
N SER A 441 -14.68 33.63 41.56
CA SER A 441 -15.09 33.39 42.95
C SER A 441 -14.18 34.16 43.89
N SER A 442 -14.79 35.04 44.69
CA SER A 442 -14.22 35.62 45.90
C SER A 442 -15.25 35.45 47.00
N SER A 443 -14.95 34.62 47.99
CA SER A 443 -15.33 34.68 49.41
C SER A 443 -14.77 33.43 50.09
#